data_AF-A0A1S2L5Q1-F1
#
_entry.id   AF-A0A1S2L5Q1-F1
#
_cell.length_a   1.000
_cell.length_b   1.000
_cell.length_c   1.000
_cell.angle_alpha   90.00
_cell.angle_beta   90.00
_cell.angle_gamma   90.00
#
_symmetry.space_group_name_H-M   'P 1'
#
loop_
_entity.id
_entity.type
_entity.pdbx_description
1 polymer ?
#
loop_
_entity_poly.entity_id
_entity_poly.type
_entity_poly.pdbx_seq_one_letter_code
_entity_poly.pdbx_strand_id
1 'polypeptide(L)' 'MEGEGTMGLDLSGIELPFTVADVVGGGMELIGLVVGFIVLAMALMFAPRLINFVKGVFGKGGRSAH' A
#
# COMPACT_ATOMS: atom_id res chain seq x y z
N MET A 1 -12.45 9.61 -39.75
CA MET A 1 -11.38 9.35 -38.79
C MET A 1 -11.87 9.91 -37.47
N GLU A 2 -12.51 9.07 -36.66
CA GLU A 2 -13.07 9.44 -35.37
C GLU A 2 -11.94 9.35 -34.35
N GLY A 3 -11.44 10.50 -33.92
CA GLY A 3 -10.42 10.61 -32.89
C GLY A 3 -11.05 10.48 -31.52
N GLU A 4 -10.52 9.56 -30.71
CA GLU A 4 -10.93 9.25 -29.35
C GLU A 4 -11.06 10.51 -28.49
N GLY A 5 -12.30 10.86 -28.15
CA GLY A 5 -12.61 11.77 -27.06
C GLY A 5 -12.34 11.06 -25.74
N THR A 6 -11.10 11.15 -25.27
CA THR A 6 -10.75 10.93 -23.88
C THR A 6 -11.81 11.58 -23.00
N MET A 7 -12.46 10.81 -22.12
CA MET A 7 -13.37 11.31 -21.08
C MET A 7 -12.61 12.12 -20.00
N GLY A 8 -11.72 13.00 -20.41
CA GLY A 8 -11.16 14.05 -19.58
C GLY A 8 -12.10 15.23 -19.66
N LEU A 9 -12.65 15.64 -18.51
CA LEU A 9 -13.40 16.88 -18.38
C LEU A 9 -12.59 18.01 -19.04
N ASP A 10 -13.17 18.71 -20.02
CA ASP A 10 -12.54 19.88 -20.62
C ASP A 10 -12.64 21.06 -19.63
N LEU A 11 -11.55 21.27 -18.88
CA LEU A 11 -11.43 22.27 -17.83
C LEU A 11 -10.77 23.56 -18.33
N SER A 12 -10.60 23.74 -19.64
CA SER A 12 -9.88 24.87 -20.24
C SER A 12 -10.51 26.24 -20.01
N GLY A 13 -11.76 26.31 -19.54
CA GLY A 13 -12.50 27.55 -19.25
C GLY A 13 -12.92 27.75 -17.79
N ILE A 14 -12.52 26.87 -16.88
CA ILE A 14 -12.85 26.95 -15.44
C ILE A 14 -11.53 27.02 -14.66
N GLU A 15 -11.23 28.17 -14.06
CA GLU A 15 -10.16 28.28 -13.07
C GLU A 15 -10.59 27.56 -11.80
N LEU A 16 -10.09 26.34 -11.61
CA LEU A 16 -10.30 25.60 -10.37
C LEU A 16 -9.50 26.26 -9.25
N PRO A 17 -10.05 26.39 -8.02
CA PRO A 17 -9.36 27.01 -6.88
C PRO A 17 -8.22 26.13 -6.30
N PHE A 18 -7.79 25.11 -7.04
CA PHE A 18 -6.73 24.19 -6.72
C PHE A 18 -6.12 23.67 -8.01
N THR A 19 -4.83 23.37 -7.97
CA THR A 19 -4.12 22.74 -9.08
C THR A 19 -4.15 21.22 -8.95
N VAL A 20 -3.92 20.51 -10.04
CA VAL A 20 -3.70 19.05 -10.00
C VAL A 20 -2.52 18.70 -9.08
N ALA A 21 -1.51 19.57 -9.02
CA ALA A 21 -0.37 19.40 -8.13
C ALA A 21 -0.76 19.43 -6.66
N ASP A 22 -1.74 20.26 -6.26
CA ASP A 22 -2.22 20.34 -4.87
C ASP A 22 -2.97 19.07 -4.45
N VAL A 23 -3.76 18.49 -5.36
CA VAL A 23 -4.48 17.22 -5.12
C VAL A 23 -3.50 16.07 -4.97
N VAL A 24 -2.51 15.98 -5.86
CA VAL A 24 -1.48 14.94 -5.79
C VAL A 24 -0.61 15.13 -4.54
N GLY A 25 -0.23 16.36 -4.22
CA GLY A 25 0.54 16.70 -3.03
C GLY A 25 -0.17 16.29 -1.74
N GLY A 26 -1.43 16.72 -1.57
CA GLY A 26 -2.24 16.35 -0.41
C GLY A 26 -2.51 14.84 -0.34
N GLY A 27 -2.65 14.16 -1.49
CA GLY A 27 -2.75 12.70 -1.54
C GLY A 27 -1.50 12.01 -1.03
N MET A 28 -0.31 12.47 -1.42
CA MET A 28 0.96 11.89 -0.98
C MET A 28 1.23 12.13 0.51
N GLU A 29 0.83 13.28 1.05
CA GLU A 29 0.90 13.55 2.50
C GLU A 29 0.03 12.58 3.31
N LEU A 30 -1.21 12.35 2.86
CA LEU A 30 -2.11 11.38 3.49
C LEU A 30 -1.53 9.97 3.45
N ILE A 31 -0.98 9.56 2.30
CA ILE A 31 -0.30 8.26 2.16
C ILE A 31 0.87 8.18 3.15
N GLY A 32 1.70 9.22 3.26
CA GLY A 32 2.82 9.27 4.21
C GLY A 32 2.39 8.99 5.65
N LEU A 33 1.27 9.57 6.10
CA LEU A 33 0.72 9.33 7.43
C LEU A 33 0.22 7.88 7.58
N VAL A 34 -0.55 7.40 6.61
CA VAL A 34 -1.19 6.07 6.68
C VAL A 34 -0.17 4.93 6.56
N VAL A 35 0.92 5.12 5.81
CA VAL A 35 1.98 4.12 5.62
C VAL A 35 2.58 3.65 6.95
N GLY A 36 2.78 4.54 7.91
CA GLY A 36 3.30 4.16 9.24
C GLY A 36 2.42 3.12 9.94
N PHE A 37 1.10 3.30 9.88
CA PHE A 37 0.14 2.36 10.46
C PHE A 37 0.08 1.04 9.68
N ILE A 38 0.16 1.10 8.35
CA ILE A 38 0.19 -0.10 7.50
C ILE A 38 1.43 -0.95 7.82
N VAL A 39 2.60 -0.33 7.93
CA VAL A 39 3.85 -1.04 8.25
C VAL A 39 3.77 -1.68 9.64
N LEU A 40 3.22 -0.98 10.62
CA LEU A 40 2.99 -1.53 11.95
C LEU A 40 2.01 -2.72 11.94
N ALA A 41 0.88 -2.58 11.23
CA ALA A 41 -0.09 -3.66 11.08
C ALA A 41 0.52 -4.88 10.38
N MET A 42 1.30 -4.66 9.33
CA MET A 42 2.05 -5.72 8.65
C MET A 42 3.07 -6.39 9.57
N ALA A 43 3.79 -5.63 10.40
CA ALA A 43 4.74 -6.17 11.36
C ALA A 43 4.05 -7.09 12.38
N LEU A 44 2.92 -6.65 12.94
CA LEU A 44 2.13 -7.45 13.88
C LEU A 44 1.52 -8.70 13.22
N MET A 45 1.13 -8.62 11.95
CA MET A 45 0.62 -9.76 11.20
C MET A 45 1.73 -10.75 10.79
N PHE A 46 2.92 -10.25 10.49
CA PHE A 46 4.07 -11.03 10.06
C PHE A 46 4.74 -11.78 11.22
N ALA A 47 4.82 -11.17 12.41
CA ALA A 47 5.43 -11.77 13.60
C ALA A 47 4.92 -13.20 13.94
N PRO A 48 3.60 -13.48 14.06
CA PRO A 48 3.12 -14.82 14.36
C PRO A 48 3.37 -15.82 13.22
N ARG A 49 3.36 -15.34 11.96
CA ARG A 49 3.69 -16.18 10.79
C ARG A 49 5.15 -16.60 10.82
N LEU A 50 6.05 -15.68 11.15
CA LEU A 50 7.48 -15.94 11.28
C LEU A 50 7.76 -16.94 12.41
N ILE A 51 7.13 -16.76 13.58
CA ILE A 51 7.28 -17.69 14.71
C ILE A 51 6.80 -19.10 14.34
N ASN A 52 5.63 -19.22 13.71
CA ASN A 52 5.12 -20.53 13.28
C ASN A 52 6.00 -21.20 12.24
N PHE A 53 6.55 -20.41 11.30
CA PHE A 53 7.51 -20.91 10.33
C PHE A 53 8.76 -21.48 11.00
N VAL A 54 9.38 -20.72 11.91
CA VAL A 54 10.56 -21.17 12.67
C VAL A 54 10.23 -22.42 13.49
N LYS A 55 9.10 -22.44 14.22
CA LYS A 55 8.67 -23.63 14.98
C LYS A 55 8.44 -24.86 14.10
N GLY A 56 7.92 -24.68 12.89
CA GLY A 56 7.70 -25.77 11.94
C GLY A 56 9.01 -26.35 11.37
N VAL A 57 9.99 -25.48 11.08
CA VAL A 57 11.31 -25.87 10.57
C VAL A 57 12.15 -26.56 11.64
N PHE A 58 12.22 -26.00 12.85
CA PHE A 58 13.07 -26.53 13.93
C PHE A 58 12.39 -27.59 14.80
N GLY A 59 11.06 -27.54 14.98
CA GLY A 59 10.31 -28.52 15.78
C GLY A 59 10.16 -29.90 15.14
N LYS A 60 10.42 -30.02 13.83
CA LYS A 60 10.37 -31.30 13.10
C LYS A 60 11.71 -32.05 13.08
N GLY A 61 12.84 -31.36 13.32
CA GLY A 61 14.17 -31.96 13.42
C GLY A 61 14.49 -32.62 14.77
N GLY A 62 13.75 -32.28 15.83
CA GLY A 62 14.00 -32.79 17.20
C GLY A 62 13.30 -34.11 17.58
N ARG A 63 12.54 -34.74 16.66
CA ARG A 63 11.78 -35.98 16.94
C ARG A 63 12.25 -37.22 16.16
N SER A 64 13.47 -37.17 15.61
CA SER A 64 14.13 -38.32 15.00
C SER A 64 15.25 -38.83 15.92
N ALA A 65 14.87 -39.38 17.07
CA ALA A 65 15.75 -40.19 17.90
C ALA A 65 14.89 -41.28 18.56
N HIS A 66 14.63 -42.31 17.76
CA HIS A 66 14.42 -43.67 18.24
C HIS A 66 15.78 -44.21 18.73
#